data_AF-A0A179EW57-F1
#
_entry.id   AF-A0A179EW57-F1
#
_cell.length_a   1.000
_cell.length_b   1.000
_cell.length_c   1.000
_cell.angle_alpha   90.00
_cell.angle_beta   90.00
_cell.angle_gamma   90.00
#
_symmetry.space_group_name_H-M   'P 1'
#
loop_
_entity.id
_entity.type
_entity.pdbx_description
1 polymer ?
#
loop_
_entity_poly.entity_id
_entity_poly.type
_entity_poly.pdbx_seq_one_letter_code
_entity_poly.pdbx_strand_id
1 'polypeptide(L)'
;MHFATSALAFVASGAAASAASVTFWTLDHATRTVYFTPSFGSSKLDSVVVSNAEKKVVHFPDNWTGNFYAVQEGQNNVPGMLGEVNFNAWNGLTYFDVSAIVNPSDHNNVKQMWPASAESPMSGCEVFPCNNAYYLPNDVQTKATKETHIITSLGSGSTGLKFAEAH
;
A
#
# COMPACT_ATOMS: atom_id res chain seq x y z
N MET A 1 -36.69 2.45 49.41
CA MET A 1 -35.70 1.83 48.51
C MET A 1 -36.33 1.71 47.14
N HIS A 2 -35.86 2.44 46.13
CA HIS A 2 -36.08 2.07 44.73
C HIS A 2 -34.84 2.45 43.92
N PHE A 3 -34.34 1.44 43.21
CA PHE A 3 -33.01 1.35 42.62
C PHE A 3 -32.91 2.22 41.36
N ALA A 4 -31.81 2.97 41.25
CA ALA A 4 -31.40 3.60 40.00
C ALA A 4 -30.82 2.52 39.07
N THR A 5 -31.47 2.27 37.95
CA THR A 5 -30.97 1.35 36.91
C THR A 5 -29.97 2.10 36.04
N SER A 6 -28.68 1.92 36.31
CA SER A 6 -27.61 2.38 35.41
C SER A 6 -27.46 1.40 34.25
N ALA A 7 -27.82 1.81 33.04
CA ALA A 7 -27.48 1.09 31.81
C ALA A 7 -26.02 1.40 31.45
N LEU A 8 -25.14 0.41 31.64
CA LEU A 8 -23.76 0.44 31.12
C LEU A 8 -23.80 0.20 29.61
N ALA A 9 -23.62 1.25 28.83
CA ALA A 9 -23.37 1.15 27.39
C ALA A 9 -21.93 0.65 27.18
N PHE A 10 -21.78 -0.61 26.76
CA PHE A 10 -20.49 -1.15 26.35
C PHE A 10 -20.23 -0.73 24.90
N VAL A 11 -19.41 0.30 24.69
CA VAL A 11 -18.87 0.59 23.36
C VAL A 11 -17.76 -0.44 23.12
N ALA A 12 -18.08 -1.52 22.42
CA ALA A 12 -17.08 -2.46 21.95
C ALA A 12 -16.27 -1.79 20.83
N SER A 13 -15.18 -1.14 21.19
CA SER A 13 -14.15 -0.72 20.23
C SER A 13 -13.44 -1.98 19.74
N GLY A 14 -13.90 -2.52 18.61
CA GLY A 14 -13.18 -3.57 17.89
C GLY A 14 -11.88 -3.00 17.34
N ALA A 15 -10.81 -3.03 18.13
CA ALA A 15 -9.47 -2.83 17.61
C ALA A 15 -9.21 -3.99 16.64
N ALA A 16 -9.27 -3.72 15.34
CA ALA A 16 -8.73 -4.64 14.36
C ALA A 16 -7.27 -4.89 14.77
N ALA A 17 -6.93 -6.14 15.10
CA ALA A 17 -5.54 -6.50 15.32
C ALA A 17 -4.80 -6.14 14.03
N SER A 18 -3.89 -5.16 14.10
CA SER A 18 -3.01 -4.87 12.98
C SER A 18 -2.07 -6.06 12.83
N ALA A 19 -2.11 -6.69 11.66
CA ALA A 19 -1.29 -7.85 11.34
C ALA A 19 -0.53 -7.70 10.02
N ALA A 20 -0.88 -6.67 9.23
CA ALA A 20 -0.18 -6.30 8.01
C ALA A 20 0.26 -4.83 8.06
N SER A 21 1.27 -4.50 7.27
CA SER A 21 1.78 -3.13 7.17
C SER A 21 2.37 -2.81 5.81
N VAL A 22 2.28 -1.52 5.45
CA VAL A 22 3.03 -0.94 4.32
C VAL A 22 3.96 0.14 4.86
N THR A 23 5.25 0.04 4.56
CA THR A 23 6.20 1.14 4.74
C THR A 23 6.25 1.99 3.48
N PHE A 24 5.89 3.26 3.59
CA PHE A 24 6.06 4.26 2.54
C PHE A 24 7.46 4.89 2.66
N TRP A 25 8.26 4.71 1.62
CA TRP A 25 9.62 5.26 1.51
C TRP A 25 9.67 6.30 0.40
N THR A 26 9.55 7.58 0.79
CA THR A 26 9.69 8.70 -0.15
C THR A 26 11.16 8.91 -0.50
N LEU A 27 11.49 8.87 -1.79
CA LEU A 27 12.87 8.96 -2.30
C LEU A 27 13.24 10.36 -2.81
N ASP A 28 12.26 11.18 -3.18
CA ASP A 28 12.47 12.59 -3.54
C ASP A 28 12.10 13.55 -2.40
N HIS A 29 12.12 14.85 -2.66
CA HIS A 29 11.84 15.89 -1.66
C HIS A 29 10.36 16.28 -1.55
N ALA A 30 9.44 15.59 -2.24
CA ALA A 30 8.03 15.98 -2.24
C ALA A 30 7.25 15.37 -1.06
N THR A 31 6.47 16.20 -0.39
CA THR A 31 5.43 15.75 0.53
C THR A 31 4.24 15.21 -0.26
N ARG A 32 3.69 14.08 0.18
CA ARG A 32 2.52 13.45 -0.43
C ARG A 32 1.47 13.11 0.60
N THR A 33 0.21 13.09 0.18
CA THR A 33 -0.86 12.39 0.90
C THR A 33 -1.14 11.07 0.20
N VAL A 34 -1.09 9.97 0.95
CA VAL A 34 -1.48 8.64 0.51
C VAL A 34 -2.94 8.41 0.85
N TYR A 35 -3.74 8.02 -0.15
CA TYR A 35 -5.16 7.70 -0.02
C TYR A 35 -5.37 6.20 -0.22
N PHE A 36 -6.31 5.62 0.53
CA PHE A 36 -6.61 4.20 0.51
C PHE A 36 -8.02 3.96 -0.03
N THR A 37 -8.14 3.04 -0.98
CA THR A 37 -9.42 2.60 -1.55
C THR A 37 -9.64 1.13 -1.18
N PRO A 38 -10.48 0.82 -0.19
CA PRO A 38 -10.73 -0.56 0.19
C PRO A 38 -11.60 -1.26 -0.86
N SER A 39 -11.31 -2.52 -1.14
CA SER A 39 -12.22 -3.43 -1.83
C SER A 39 -13.44 -3.71 -0.96
N PHE A 40 -14.52 -4.21 -1.58
CA PHE A 40 -15.74 -4.59 -0.86
C PHE A 40 -15.43 -5.54 0.32
N GLY A 41 -15.94 -5.20 1.50
CA GLY A 41 -15.72 -5.95 2.73
C GLY A 41 -14.49 -5.55 3.54
N SER A 42 -13.54 -4.79 2.97
CA SER A 42 -12.39 -4.25 3.72
C SER A 42 -12.74 -2.94 4.42
N SER A 43 -12.11 -2.67 5.57
CA SER A 43 -12.34 -1.45 6.33
C SER A 43 -11.76 -0.22 5.63
N LYS A 44 -12.39 0.93 5.81
CA LYS A 44 -11.80 2.22 5.42
C LYS A 44 -10.58 2.53 6.28
N LEU A 45 -9.58 3.14 5.67
CA LEU A 45 -8.38 3.66 6.34
C LEU A 45 -8.31 5.17 6.08
N ASP A 46 -7.88 5.91 7.09
CA ASP A 46 -7.62 7.34 6.92
C ASP A 46 -6.40 7.57 6.03
N SER A 47 -6.40 8.67 5.28
CA SER A 47 -5.23 9.05 4.49
C SER A 47 -4.06 9.42 5.41
N VAL A 48 -2.84 9.28 4.90
CA VAL A 48 -1.62 9.62 5.65
C VAL A 48 -0.72 10.56 4.85
N VAL A 49 -0.05 11.47 5.56
CA VAL A 49 0.97 12.34 4.97
C VAL A 49 2.34 11.65 5.10
N VAL A 50 3.11 11.69 4.02
CA VAL A 50 4.45 11.09 3.92
C VAL A 50 5.42 12.07 3.27
N SER A 51 6.69 11.99 3.66
CA SER A 51 7.80 12.77 3.09
C SER A 51 9.08 11.95 3.16
N ASN A 52 10.22 12.52 2.75
CA ASN A 52 11.53 11.86 2.89
C ASN A 52 12.19 12.09 4.25
N ALA A 53 11.53 12.78 5.18
CA ALA A 53 12.04 12.98 6.53
C ALA A 53 12.10 11.65 7.32
N GLU A 54 11.16 10.75 7.07
CA GLU A 54 11.12 9.40 7.65
C GLU A 54 10.40 8.42 6.73
N LYS A 55 10.72 7.13 6.89
CA LYS A 55 9.88 6.06 6.32
C LYS A 55 8.62 5.94 7.16
N LYS A 56 7.44 6.06 6.56
CA LYS A 56 6.16 6.00 7.28
C LYS A 56 5.59 4.58 7.24
N VAL A 57 5.39 3.96 8.39
CA VAL A 57 4.71 2.66 8.49
C VAL A 57 3.21 2.90 8.70
N VAL A 58 2.38 2.27 7.88
CA VAL A 58 0.92 2.24 8.03
C VAL A 58 0.49 0.81 8.30
N HIS A 59 -0.41 0.67 9.27
CA HIS A 59 -0.92 -0.60 9.75
C HIS A 59 -2.28 -0.91 9.13
N PHE A 60 -2.42 -2.14 8.66
CA PHE A 60 -3.61 -2.64 7.98
C PHE A 60 -4.23 -3.77 8.81
N PRO A 61 -5.57 -3.95 8.75
CA PRO A 61 -6.20 -5.19 9.18
C PRO A 61 -5.64 -6.40 8.44
N ASP A 62 -5.64 -7.55 9.10
CA ASP A 62 -5.03 -8.81 8.63
C ASP A 62 -5.41 -9.21 7.19
N ASN A 63 -6.70 -9.10 6.83
CA ASN A 63 -7.24 -9.49 5.52
C ASN A 63 -7.67 -8.28 4.68
N TRP A 64 -6.98 -7.13 4.84
CA TRP A 64 -7.32 -5.95 4.07
C TRP A 64 -6.94 -6.15 2.60
N THR A 65 -7.90 -5.87 1.72
CA THR A 65 -7.74 -5.89 0.27
C THR A 65 -8.12 -4.53 -0.29
N GLY A 66 -7.32 -4.02 -1.20
CA GLY A 66 -7.60 -2.76 -1.88
C GLY A 66 -6.35 -2.18 -2.52
N ASN A 67 -6.42 -0.90 -2.83
CA ASN A 67 -5.30 -0.16 -3.39
C ASN A 67 -5.05 1.15 -2.65
N PHE A 68 -3.90 1.73 -2.92
CA PHE A 68 -3.54 3.07 -2.50
C PHE A 68 -2.87 3.83 -3.64
N TYR A 69 -2.96 5.15 -3.57
CA TYR A 69 -2.26 6.06 -4.46
C TYR A 69 -1.77 7.25 -3.66
N ALA A 70 -0.72 7.91 -4.14
CA ALA A 70 -0.19 9.11 -3.50
C ALA A 70 -0.43 10.34 -4.38
N VAL A 71 -0.60 11.49 -3.74
CA VAL A 71 -0.80 12.78 -4.41
C VAL A 71 0.17 13.77 -3.79
N GLN A 72 1.00 14.40 -4.61
CA GLN A 72 1.90 15.47 -4.15
C GLN A 72 1.11 16.67 -3.62
N GLU A 73 1.64 17.33 -2.61
CA GLU A 73 1.04 18.54 -2.05
C GLU A 73 0.78 19.59 -3.15
N GLY A 74 -0.41 20.19 -3.12
CA GLY A 74 -0.86 21.17 -4.11
C GLY A 74 -1.39 20.61 -5.44
N GLN A 75 -1.34 19.28 -5.65
CA GLN A 75 -1.95 18.64 -6.82
C GLN A 75 -3.41 18.25 -6.57
N ASN A 76 -4.17 18.09 -7.65
CA ASN A 76 -5.54 17.57 -7.59
C ASN A 76 -5.53 16.13 -7.04
N ASN A 77 -6.49 15.81 -6.18
CA ASN A 77 -6.68 14.45 -5.69
C ASN A 77 -7.30 13.56 -6.78
N VAL A 78 -6.46 13.05 -7.66
CA VAL A 78 -6.81 12.09 -8.72
C VAL A 78 -5.91 10.86 -8.60
N PRO A 79 -6.46 9.64 -8.73
CA PRO A 79 -5.64 8.44 -8.72
C PRO A 79 -4.64 8.40 -9.89
N GLY A 80 -3.43 7.94 -9.57
CA GLY A 80 -2.31 7.80 -10.49
C GLY A 80 -1.89 6.34 -10.65
N MET A 81 -0.60 6.07 -10.54
CA MET A 81 -0.08 4.71 -10.33
C MET A 81 -0.59 4.21 -8.98
N LEU A 82 -1.09 2.97 -8.95
CA LEU A 82 -1.61 2.35 -7.74
C LEU A 82 -0.56 1.42 -7.13
N GLY A 83 -0.55 1.34 -5.81
CA GLY A 83 -0.07 0.16 -5.11
C GLY A 83 -1.25 -0.68 -4.67
N GLU A 84 -1.30 -1.94 -5.09
CA GLU A 84 -2.40 -2.86 -4.79
C GLU A 84 -1.91 -3.93 -3.81
N VAL A 85 -2.73 -4.27 -2.82
CA VAL A 85 -2.41 -5.33 -1.83
C VAL A 85 -3.65 -6.16 -1.51
N ASN A 86 -3.41 -7.44 -1.25
CA ASN A 86 -4.36 -8.37 -0.67
C ASN A 86 -3.65 -9.19 0.40
N PHE A 87 -3.75 -8.75 1.65
CA PHE A 87 -3.05 -9.36 2.78
C PHE A 87 -3.72 -10.66 3.24
N ASN A 88 -2.88 -11.61 3.69
CA ASN A 88 -3.30 -12.90 4.25
C ASN A 88 -4.43 -13.59 3.48
N ALA A 89 -4.35 -13.53 2.15
CA ALA A 89 -5.33 -14.10 1.25
C ALA A 89 -5.20 -15.63 1.21
N TRP A 90 -5.57 -16.24 0.08
CA TRP A 90 -5.53 -17.69 -0.08
C TRP A 90 -4.13 -18.27 0.27
N ASN A 91 -4.11 -19.33 1.07
CA ASN A 91 -2.90 -19.95 1.65
C ASN A 91 -2.03 -19.03 2.54
N GLY A 92 -2.59 -17.95 3.09
CA GLY A 92 -1.86 -17.01 3.94
C GLY A 92 -0.82 -16.20 3.15
N LEU A 93 -1.06 -16.00 1.86
CA LEU A 93 -0.19 -15.20 1.00
C LEU A 93 -0.65 -13.74 0.98
N THR A 94 0.33 -12.84 0.94
CA THR A 94 0.10 -11.45 0.53
C THR A 94 0.35 -11.34 -0.96
N TYR A 95 -0.66 -10.89 -1.69
CA TYR A 95 -0.53 -10.51 -3.10
C TYR A 95 -0.36 -9.01 -3.22
N PHE A 96 0.51 -8.57 -4.12
CA PHE A 96 0.77 -7.14 -4.31
C PHE A 96 1.28 -6.82 -5.71
N ASP A 97 1.02 -5.61 -6.17
CA ASP A 97 1.61 -5.06 -7.39
C ASP A 97 1.57 -3.53 -7.43
N VAL A 98 2.44 -2.98 -8.28
CA VAL A 98 2.33 -1.61 -8.76
C VAL A 98 1.57 -1.64 -10.08
N SER A 99 0.47 -0.90 -10.14
CA SER A 99 -0.52 -0.99 -11.21
C SER A 99 -0.65 0.33 -11.95
N ALA A 100 -0.50 0.24 -13.27
CA ALA A 100 -0.56 1.33 -14.23
C ALA A 100 -1.93 1.44 -14.90
N ILE A 101 -2.90 0.62 -14.50
CA ILE A 101 -4.18 0.47 -15.19
C ILE A 101 -5.03 1.75 -15.17
N VAL A 102 -4.90 2.58 -14.11
CA VAL A 102 -5.69 3.80 -13.96
C VAL A 102 -5.07 4.98 -14.69
N ASN A 103 -3.79 5.24 -14.44
CA ASN A 103 -3.06 6.31 -15.11
C ASN A 103 -1.57 5.96 -15.23
N PRO A 104 -1.15 5.38 -16.37
CA PRO A 104 0.24 4.99 -16.57
C PRO A 104 1.20 6.17 -16.70
N SER A 105 0.69 7.40 -16.86
CA SER A 105 1.51 8.61 -16.99
C SER A 105 1.97 9.18 -15.65
N ASP A 106 1.49 8.66 -14.51
CA ASP A 106 1.96 9.10 -13.20
C ASP A 106 3.31 8.46 -12.87
N HIS A 107 4.39 9.17 -13.19
CA HIS A 107 5.74 8.68 -12.91
C HIS A 107 6.29 9.17 -11.56
N ASN A 108 5.50 9.94 -10.79
CA ASN A 108 5.97 10.72 -9.65
C ASN A 108 5.49 10.19 -8.31
N ASN A 109 4.54 9.25 -8.27
CA ASN A 109 4.00 8.72 -7.01
C ASN A 109 4.48 7.30 -6.74
N VAL A 110 3.59 6.29 -6.74
CA VAL A 110 3.96 4.90 -6.42
C VAL A 110 4.94 4.37 -7.48
N LYS A 111 6.08 3.83 -7.03
CA LYS A 111 7.17 3.37 -7.91
C LYS A 111 7.41 1.88 -7.86
N GLN A 112 7.74 1.37 -6.67
CA GLN A 112 8.07 -0.04 -6.46
C GLN A 112 7.39 -0.57 -5.22
N MET A 113 7.17 -1.89 -5.16
CA MET A 113 6.66 -2.61 -3.99
C MET A 113 7.40 -3.93 -3.82
N TRP A 114 7.75 -4.30 -2.58
CA TRP A 114 8.46 -5.55 -2.27
C TRP A 114 8.27 -5.99 -0.80
N PRO A 115 8.49 -7.28 -0.47
CA PRO A 115 8.48 -7.77 0.90
C PRO A 115 9.62 -7.19 1.74
N ALA A 116 9.33 -6.74 2.95
CA ALA A 116 10.28 -5.98 3.76
C ALA A 116 11.54 -6.75 4.14
N SER A 117 11.46 -8.07 4.32
CA SER A 117 12.58 -8.91 4.77
C SER A 117 13.25 -9.64 3.63
N ALA A 118 12.47 -10.25 2.72
CA ALA A 118 13.01 -11.05 1.62
C ALA A 118 13.53 -10.18 0.45
N GLU A 119 13.07 -8.94 0.34
CA GLU A 119 13.42 -8.02 -0.76
C GLU A 119 13.17 -8.60 -2.16
N SER A 120 12.30 -9.60 -2.29
CA SER A 120 11.91 -10.23 -3.55
C SER A 120 10.65 -11.08 -3.32
N PRO A 121 9.73 -11.18 -4.30
CA PRO A 121 9.72 -10.48 -5.59
C PRO A 121 9.50 -8.97 -5.46
N MET A 122 9.86 -8.18 -6.49
CA MET A 122 9.59 -6.74 -6.56
C MET A 122 8.60 -6.46 -7.71
N SER A 123 7.65 -5.55 -7.48
CA SER A 123 6.73 -5.03 -8.50
C SER A 123 6.99 -3.54 -8.73
N GLY A 124 6.83 -3.07 -9.96
CA GLY A 124 7.14 -1.70 -10.39
C GLY A 124 8.60 -1.49 -10.77
N CYS A 125 9.04 -0.23 -10.81
CA CYS A 125 10.39 0.18 -11.20
C CYS A 125 10.70 1.63 -10.82
N GLU A 126 11.98 1.99 -10.82
CA GLU A 126 12.44 3.37 -10.59
C GLU A 126 12.03 4.30 -11.75
N VAL A 127 12.09 3.80 -12.99
CA VAL A 127 11.75 4.56 -14.21
C VAL A 127 10.66 3.82 -14.99
N PHE A 128 9.53 4.49 -15.17
CA PHE A 128 8.42 4.00 -15.99
C PHE A 128 8.53 4.51 -17.45
N PRO A 129 7.98 3.77 -18.43
CA PRO A 129 7.34 2.47 -18.29
C PRO A 129 8.36 1.33 -18.10
N CYS A 130 7.92 0.22 -17.51
CA CYS A 130 8.74 -0.99 -17.38
C CYS A 130 7.88 -2.25 -17.48
N ASN A 131 8.49 -3.40 -17.74
CA ASN A 131 7.82 -4.69 -17.84
C ASN A 131 7.59 -5.37 -16.47
N ASN A 132 7.51 -4.61 -15.38
CA ASN A 132 7.33 -5.15 -14.02
C ASN A 132 6.19 -4.46 -13.24
N ALA A 133 5.42 -3.58 -13.89
CA ALA A 133 4.16 -3.06 -13.39
C ALA A 133 2.99 -3.70 -14.14
N TYR A 134 1.81 -3.73 -13.52
CA TYR A 134 0.59 -4.30 -14.09
C TYR A 134 -0.09 -3.28 -15.03
N TYR A 135 -0.11 -3.54 -16.34
CA TYR A 135 -0.67 -2.59 -17.32
C TYR A 135 -2.03 -3.02 -17.89
N LEU A 136 -2.30 -4.32 -17.93
CA LEU A 136 -3.49 -4.87 -18.59
C LEU A 136 -4.18 -5.90 -17.69
N PRO A 137 -5.51 -6.02 -17.77
CA PRO A 137 -6.22 -7.15 -17.19
C PRO A 137 -5.60 -8.50 -17.63
N ASN A 138 -5.27 -9.36 -16.65
CA ASN A 138 -4.62 -10.68 -16.83
C ASN A 138 -3.11 -10.64 -17.11
N ASP A 139 -2.43 -9.52 -16.86
CA ASP A 139 -0.97 -9.46 -16.86
C ASP A 139 -0.39 -10.20 -15.62
N VAL A 140 0.71 -10.94 -15.77
CA VAL A 140 1.25 -11.84 -14.71
C VAL A 140 2.14 -11.07 -13.72
N GLN A 141 1.68 -9.91 -13.26
CA GLN A 141 2.51 -8.96 -12.50
C GLN A 141 2.16 -8.85 -11.04
N THR A 142 1.02 -9.40 -10.64
CA THR A 142 0.73 -9.63 -9.23
C THR A 142 1.76 -10.58 -8.66
N LYS A 143 2.54 -10.05 -7.72
CA LYS A 143 3.55 -10.80 -7.00
C LYS A 143 2.94 -11.38 -5.73
N ALA A 144 3.58 -12.42 -5.18
CA ALA A 144 3.12 -13.06 -3.97
C ALA A 144 4.27 -13.29 -2.99
N THR A 145 3.99 -13.15 -1.69
CA THR A 145 4.91 -13.46 -0.60
C THR A 145 4.14 -14.01 0.60
N LYS A 146 4.84 -14.64 1.55
CA LYS A 146 4.30 -14.98 2.87
C LYS A 146 4.40 -13.83 3.87
N GLU A 147 5.14 -12.78 3.55
CA GLU A 147 5.27 -11.61 4.42
C GLU A 147 4.01 -10.74 4.38
N THR A 148 3.62 -10.21 5.52
CA THR A 148 2.52 -9.23 5.65
C THR A 148 3.04 -7.79 5.76
N HIS A 149 4.36 -7.62 5.69
CA HIS A 149 5.01 -6.31 5.66
C HIS A 149 5.57 -6.05 4.27
N ILE A 150 4.96 -5.09 3.59
CA ILE A 150 5.39 -4.62 2.26
C ILE A 150 6.08 -3.26 2.43
N ILE A 151 7.10 -3.00 1.62
CA ILE A 151 7.67 -1.67 1.45
C ILE A 151 7.24 -1.15 0.07
N THR A 152 6.89 0.13 0.00
CA THR A 152 6.65 0.82 -1.25
C THR A 152 7.49 2.08 -1.35
N SER A 153 8.14 2.30 -2.50
CA SER A 153 8.84 3.56 -2.77
C SER A 153 7.92 4.56 -3.45
N LEU A 154 8.09 5.83 -3.10
CA LEU A 154 7.37 6.97 -3.68
C LEU A 154 8.35 7.98 -4.27
N GLY A 155 8.00 8.52 -5.43
CA GLY A 155 8.80 9.57 -6.07
C GLY A 155 10.07 9.10 -6.74
N SER A 156 10.70 10.00 -7.48
CA SER A 156 11.92 9.70 -8.23
C SER A 156 13.09 9.41 -7.28
N GLY A 157 13.89 8.40 -7.61
CA GLY A 157 15.08 8.03 -6.84
C GLY A 157 15.35 6.54 -6.88
N SER A 158 16.36 6.11 -6.13
CA SER A 158 16.72 4.70 -5.97
C SER A 158 16.72 4.31 -4.50
N THR A 159 16.25 3.10 -4.21
CA THR A 159 16.35 2.49 -2.88
C THR A 159 17.76 1.97 -2.58
N GLY A 160 18.60 1.84 -3.61
CA GLY A 160 19.91 1.17 -3.53
C GLY A 160 19.85 -0.35 -3.47
N LEU A 161 18.64 -0.94 -3.44
CA LEU A 161 18.45 -2.39 -3.44
C LEU A 161 18.60 -2.96 -4.85
N LYS A 162 19.14 -4.18 -4.94
CA LYS A 162 19.24 -4.93 -6.19
C LYS A 162 18.23 -6.05 -6.18
N PHE A 163 17.13 -5.83 -6.88
CA PHE A 163 16.12 -6.85 -7.08
C PHE A 163 16.57 -7.81 -8.18
N ALA A 164 16.39 -9.12 -7.98
CA ALA A 164 16.54 -10.06 -9.08
C ALA A 164 15.51 -9.68 -10.17
N GLU A 165 15.95 -9.58 -11.42
CA GLU A 165 15.02 -9.35 -12.54
C GLU A 165 14.01 -10.49 -12.58
N ALA A 166 12.72 -10.15 -12.65
CA ALA A 166 11.70 -11.13 -12.93
C ALA A 166 11.90 -11.60 -14.38
N HIS A 167 12.35 -12.85 -14.56
CA HIS A 167 12.49 -13.50 -15.86
C HIS A 167 11.14 -13.69 -16.55
#